data_AF-A2BLB6-F1
#
_entry.id   AF-A2BLB6-F1
#
_cell.length_a   1.000
_cell.length_b   1.000
_cell.length_c   1.000
_cell.angle_alpha   90.00
_cell.angle_beta   90.00
_cell.angle_gamma   90.00
#
_symmetry.space_group_name_H-M   'P 1'
#
loop_
_entity.id
_entity.type
_entity.pdbx_description
1 polymer ?
#
loop_
_entity_poly.entity_id
_entity_poly.type
_entity_poly.pdbx_seq_one_letter_code
_entity_poly.pdbx_strand_id
1 'polypeptide(L)' 'MPSHGSLTKAGKVRKQTPKIPAKPRKNPAPRMRNRREYKRLLVKMQQGQLTR' A
#
# COMPACT_ATOMS: atom_id res chain seq x y z
N MET A 1 3.40 -22.92 40.48
CA MET A 1 3.87 -22.62 39.10
C MET A 1 3.23 -21.29 38.70
N PRO A 2 3.99 -20.23 38.33
CA PRO A 2 3.38 -18.96 37.98
C PRO A 2 2.66 -19.13 36.64
N SER A 3 1.33 -19.07 36.68
CA SER A 3 0.43 -19.32 35.54
C SER A 3 0.46 -18.21 34.48
N HIS A 4 1.06 -17.06 34.78
CA HIS A 4 0.99 -15.86 33.95
C HIS A 4 2.36 -15.43 33.43
N GLY A 5 2.48 -15.36 32.10
CA GLY A 5 3.68 -14.93 31.39
C GLY A 5 3.98 -13.43 31.54
N SER A 6 5.20 -13.02 31.19
CA SER A 6 5.64 -11.63 31.33
C SER A 6 4.91 -10.68 30.36
N LEU A 7 4.16 -9.73 30.91
CA LEU A 7 3.45 -8.69 30.15
C LEU A 7 4.38 -7.59 29.61
N THR A 8 5.65 -7.59 30.01
CA THR A 8 6.62 -6.52 29.71
C THR A 8 6.88 -6.30 28.21
N LYS A 9 6.66 -7.32 27.39
CA LYS A 9 6.86 -7.26 25.92
C LYS A 9 5.63 -6.77 25.15
N ALA A 10 4.50 -6.53 25.84
CA ALA A 10 3.25 -6.13 25.19
C ALA A 10 3.41 -4.81 24.43
N GLY A 11 3.14 -4.85 23.12
CA GLY A 11 3.17 -3.67 22.26
C GLY A 11 4.56 -3.07 21.99
N LYS A 12 5.66 -3.73 22.40
CA LYS A 12 7.04 -3.24 22.21
C LYS A 12 7.31 -2.79 20.76
N VAL A 13 6.99 -3.65 19.80
CA VAL A 13 7.25 -3.39 18.38
C VAL A 13 6.46 -2.17 17.87
N ARG A 14 5.18 -2.06 18.25
CA ARG A 14 4.31 -0.94 17.83
C ARG A 14 4.76 0.40 18.42
N LYS A 15 5.35 0.40 19.63
CA LYS A 15 5.92 1.60 20.27
C LYS A 15 7.29 1.97 19.70
N GLN A 16 8.07 0.98 19.28
CA GLN A 16 9.38 1.18 18.66
C GLN A 16 9.30 1.73 17.24
N THR A 17 8.23 1.41 16.50
CA THR A 17 8.05 1.92 15.13
C THR A 17 7.74 3.41 15.13
N PRO A 18 8.56 4.28 14.49
CA PRO A 18 8.27 5.70 14.37
C PRO A 18 6.98 5.91 13.56
N LYS A 19 6.15 6.87 13.97
CA LYS A 19 4.90 7.17 13.27
C LYS A 19 5.19 8.00 12.02
N ILE A 20 5.07 7.39 10.85
CA ILE A 20 5.23 8.06 9.56
C ILE A 20 3.87 8.63 9.10
N PRO A 21 3.80 9.91 8.70
CA PRO A 21 2.57 10.51 8.17
C PRO A 21 2.22 9.93 6.79
N ALA A 22 0.93 9.84 6.49
CA ALA A 22 0.47 9.39 5.18
C ALA A 22 0.78 10.43 4.10
N LYS A 23 1.28 9.99 2.94
CA LYS A 23 1.43 10.86 1.77
C LYS A 23 0.03 11.24 1.25
N PRO A 24 -0.28 12.53 1.02
CA PRO A 24 -1.55 12.92 0.43
C PRO A 24 -1.67 12.35 -0.99
N ARG A 25 -2.78 11.66 -1.28
CA ARG A 25 -3.07 11.10 -2.61
C ARG A 25 -4.39 11.68 -3.10
N LYS A 26 -4.37 12.29 -4.29
CA LYS A 26 -5.60 12.69 -5.00
C LYS A 26 -5.86 11.67 -6.10
N ASN A 27 -6.99 10.97 -6.01
CA ASN A 27 -7.47 10.12 -7.09
C ASN A 27 -8.44 10.92 -7.97
N PRO A 28 -8.28 10.86 -9.31
CA PRO A 28 -9.25 11.48 -10.20
C PRO A 28 -10.58 10.72 -10.14
N ALA A 29 -11.68 11.37 -10.55
CA ALA A 29 -12.98 10.73 -10.69
C ALA A 29 -12.90 9.47 -11.56
N PRO A 30 -13.75 8.44 -11.33
CA PRO A 30 -13.64 7.13 -11.98
C PRO A 30 -13.53 7.19 -13.51
N ARG A 31 -14.33 8.05 -14.17
CA ARG A 31 -14.29 8.22 -15.63
C ARG A 31 -12.91 8.66 -16.14
N MET A 32 -12.26 9.59 -15.43
CA MET A 32 -10.94 10.10 -15.77
C MET A 32 -9.84 9.08 -15.45
N ARG A 33 -9.98 8.35 -14.34
CA ARG A 33 -9.07 7.25 -13.98
C ARG A 33 -9.07 6.16 -15.06
N ASN A 34 -10.25 5.66 -15.42
CA ASN A 34 -10.40 4.57 -16.37
C ASN A 34 -9.88 4.96 -17.76
N ARG A 35 -10.12 6.20 -18.20
CA ARG A 35 -9.54 6.72 -19.45
C ARG A 35 -8.01 6.74 -19.43
N ARG A 36 -7.39 7.13 -18.30
CA ARG A 36 -5.92 7.14 -18.14
C ARG A 36 -5.35 5.73 -18.11
N GLU A 37 -6.04 4.80 -17.46
CA GLU A 37 -5.66 3.39 -17.40
C GLU A 37 -5.74 2.72 -18.77
N TYR A 38 -6.80 2.98 -19.53
CA TYR A 38 -6.91 2.49 -20.91
C TYR A 38 -5.75 2.98 -21.80
N LYS A 39 -5.41 4.27 -21.73
CA LYS A 39 -4.24 4.80 -22.47
C LYS A 39 -2.93 4.13 -22.03
N ARG A 40 -2.74 3.91 -20.73
CA ARG A 40 -1.55 3.20 -20.22
C ARG A 40 -1.50 1.75 -20.70
N LEU A 41 -2.65 1.07 -20.77
CA LEU A 41 -2.74 -0.28 -21.32
C LEU A 41 -2.27 -0.33 -22.76
N LEU A 42 -2.75 0.58 -23.62
CA LEU A 42 -2.34 0.65 -25.03
C LEU A 42 -0.82 0.84 -25.19
N VAL A 43 -0.22 1.74 -24.40
CA VAL A 43 1.24 1.94 -24.41
C VAL A 43 1.99 0.67 -23.99
N LYS A 44 1.52 -0.02 -22.95
CA LYS A 44 2.12 -1.30 -22.51
C LYS A 44 2.01 -2.39 -23.57
N MET A 45 0.87 -2.45 -24.28
CA MET A 45 0.66 -3.39 -25.39
C MET A 45 1.63 -3.10 -26.54
N GLN A 46 1.80 -1.83 -26.93
CA GLN A 46 2.73 -1.43 -27.97
C GLN A 46 4.18 -1.75 -27.61
N GLN A 47 4.55 -1.63 -26.34
CA GLN A 47 5.90 -1.94 -25.85
C GLN A 47 6.17 -3.44 -25.66
N GLY A 48 5.20 -4.32 -25.95
CA GLY A 48 5.35 -5.76 -25.74
C GLY A 48 5.48 -6.18 -24.27
N GLN A 49 5.27 -5.25 -23.33
CA GLN A 49 5.43 -5.46 -21.88
C GLN A 49 4.21 -6.14 -21.24
N LEU A 50 3.26 -6.61 -22.06
CA LEU A 50 2.10 -7.36 -21.60
C LEU A 50 2.44 -8.85 -21.46
N THR A 51 3.52 -9.16 -20.76
CA THR A 51 3.83 -10.54 -20.36
C THR A 51 3.17 -10.83 -19.02
N ARG A 52 2.46 -11.96 -18.93
CA ARG A 52 1.65 -12.40 -17.79
C ARG A 52 2.47 -12.58 -16.52
#